data_AF-A0A942PXK2-F1
#
_entry.id   AF-A0A942PXK2-F1
#
_cell.length_a   1.000
_cell.length_b   1.000
_cell.length_c   1.000
_cell.angle_alpha   90.00
_cell.angle_beta   90.00
_cell.angle_gamma   90.00
#
_symmetry.space_group_name_H-M   'P 1'
#
loop_
_entity.id
_entity.type
_entity.pdbx_description
1 polymer ?
#
loop_
_entity_poly.entity_id
_entity_poly.type
_entity_poly.pdbx_seq_one_letter_code
_entity_poly.pdbx_strand_id
1 'polypeptide(L)'
;MKTSRAVPLLAILLATAIPAWGAGSVDAGRTAFNNTCFNCHSETPSAAKYVPARFNADYLIAAFLRVGAMAGNLALGTQTINDIAAYLGAPSGNDTDRLLDWAEDGYPTLLTPPRQTTGQLAGYSYRFYPGSGLYVATRDGNVWLFDSKTSGATIQQLGTLRSFLEQMPGNR
;
A
#
# COMPACT_ATOMS: atom_id res chain seq x y z
N MET A 1 -59.08 22.98 -10.25
CA MET A 1 -57.90 23.79 -9.85
C MET A 1 -57.49 23.40 -8.44
N LYS A 2 -56.40 22.64 -8.32
CA LYS A 2 -55.75 22.31 -7.04
C LYS A 2 -54.24 22.36 -7.29
N THR A 3 -53.61 23.34 -6.68
CA THR A 3 -52.18 23.63 -6.74
C THR A 3 -51.45 22.71 -5.75
N SER A 4 -50.47 21.95 -6.23
CA SER A 4 -49.55 21.21 -5.36
C SER A 4 -48.11 21.39 -5.81
N ARG A 5 -47.50 22.40 -5.18
CA ARG A 5 -46.18 22.43 -4.53
C ARG A 5 -44.97 21.90 -5.31
N ALA A 6 -44.12 22.85 -5.69
CA ALA A 6 -42.74 22.68 -6.09
C ALA A 6 -41.90 22.00 -4.98
N VAL A 7 -41.10 21.01 -5.37
CA VAL A 7 -40.06 20.38 -4.55
C VAL A 7 -38.80 21.24 -4.67
N PRO A 8 -38.21 21.75 -3.57
CA PRO A 8 -36.99 22.52 -3.65
C PRO A 8 -35.79 21.57 -3.87
N LEU A 9 -34.95 21.94 -4.84
CA LEU A 9 -33.57 21.48 -4.94
C LEU A 9 -32.87 21.68 -3.57
N LEU A 10 -32.36 20.60 -2.98
CA LEU A 10 -31.32 20.70 -1.98
C LEU A 10 -30.15 19.83 -2.42
N ALA A 11 -29.15 20.50 -3.00
CA ALA A 11 -27.87 19.94 -3.36
C ALA A 11 -27.14 19.48 -2.08
N ILE A 12 -26.95 18.16 -1.93
CA ILE A 12 -26.02 17.61 -0.95
C ILE A 12 -24.69 17.43 -1.68
N LEU A 13 -23.96 18.53 -1.84
CA LEU A 13 -22.51 18.50 -2.06
C LEU A 13 -21.84 18.41 -0.69
N LEU A 14 -21.82 17.21 -0.10
CA LEU A 14 -20.85 16.89 0.95
C LEU A 14 -19.55 16.43 0.26
N ALA A 15 -18.87 17.37 -0.39
CA ALA A 15 -17.44 17.23 -0.59
C ALA A 15 -16.79 17.56 0.76
N THR A 16 -16.68 16.54 1.62
CA THR A 16 -15.81 16.65 2.79
C THR A 16 -14.42 16.97 2.26
N ALA A 17 -13.93 18.16 2.59
CA ALA A 17 -12.55 18.55 2.42
C ALA A 17 -11.69 17.55 3.22
N ILE A 18 -11.25 16.49 2.55
CA ILE A 18 -10.10 15.72 3.01
C ILE A 18 -8.96 16.74 2.97
N PRO A 19 -8.30 17.03 4.11
CA PRO A 19 -7.19 17.96 4.09
C PRO A 19 -6.19 17.47 3.06
N ALA A 20 -5.87 18.32 2.07
CA ALA A 20 -4.86 18.08 1.07
C ALA A 20 -3.47 18.15 1.72
N TRP A 21 -3.22 17.25 2.66
CA TRP A 21 -1.87 16.88 3.06
C TRP A 21 -1.48 15.89 1.98
N GLY A 22 -0.60 16.31 1.07
CA GLY A 22 -0.22 15.51 -0.10
C GLY A 22 0.04 14.08 0.34
N ALA A 23 -0.78 13.14 -0.12
CA ALA A 23 -0.60 11.73 0.18
C ALA A 23 0.80 11.39 -0.31
N GLY A 24 1.70 11.05 0.61
CA GLY A 24 3.05 10.67 0.20
C GLY A 24 2.98 9.43 -0.68
N SER A 25 3.78 9.38 -1.75
CA SER A 25 3.90 8.18 -2.57
C SER A 25 4.76 7.15 -1.84
N VAL A 26 4.20 5.98 -1.54
CA VAL A 26 4.93 4.89 -0.87
C VAL A 26 6.16 4.47 -1.68
N ASP A 27 6.06 4.50 -3.00
CA ASP A 27 7.14 4.09 -3.89
C ASP A 27 8.28 5.12 -3.98
N ALA A 28 7.91 6.41 -4.05
CA ALA A 28 8.89 7.49 -3.94
C ALA A 28 9.56 7.44 -2.55
N GLY A 29 8.78 7.14 -1.52
CA GLY A 29 9.22 7.02 -0.14
C GLY A 29 10.19 5.87 0.08
N ARG A 30 9.92 4.71 -0.51
CA ARG A 30 10.83 3.56 -0.51
C ARG A 30 12.17 3.92 -1.15
N THR A 31 12.12 4.57 -2.32
CA THR A 31 13.33 4.99 -3.04
C THR A 31 14.14 6.00 -2.22
N ALA A 32 13.48 7.02 -1.69
CA ALA A 32 14.12 8.04 -0.85
C ALA A 32 14.69 7.44 0.44
N PHE A 33 13.95 6.56 1.12
CA PHE A 33 14.43 5.87 2.31
C PHE A 33 15.66 5.01 2.00
N ASN A 34 15.67 4.27 0.89
CA ASN A 34 16.81 3.44 0.50
C ASN A 34 18.06 4.28 0.21
N ASN A 35 17.90 5.43 -0.44
CA ASN A 35 19.02 6.29 -0.80
C ASN A 35 19.57 7.09 0.39
N THR A 36 18.72 7.47 1.35
CA THR A 36 19.08 8.39 2.42
C THR A 36 19.20 7.72 3.79
N CYS A 37 18.27 6.82 4.13
CA CYS A 37 18.13 6.31 5.49
C CYS A 37 18.75 4.91 5.67
N PHE A 38 18.76 4.08 4.63
CA PHE A 38 19.14 2.66 4.74
C PHE A 38 20.60 2.43 5.16
N ASN A 39 21.50 3.35 4.81
CA ASN A 39 22.91 3.28 5.23
C ASN A 39 23.09 3.34 6.76
N CYS A 40 22.13 3.92 7.49
CA CYS A 40 22.12 3.94 8.96
C CYS A 40 21.06 3.03 9.56
N HIS A 41 19.96 2.80 8.85
CA HIS A 41 18.86 1.93 9.24
C HIS A 41 18.89 0.64 8.43
N SER A 42 19.72 -0.31 8.87
CA SER A 42 19.92 -1.63 8.25
C SER A 42 18.65 -2.49 8.16
N GLU A 43 17.57 -2.08 8.84
CA GLU A 43 16.21 -2.60 8.69
C GLU A 43 15.27 -1.42 8.48
N THR A 44 14.25 -1.60 7.63
CA THR A 44 13.19 -0.61 7.50
C THR A 44 12.34 -0.61 8.78
N PRO A 45 12.25 0.50 9.53
CA PRO A 45 11.34 0.58 10.66
C PRO A 45 9.91 0.65 10.11
N SER A 46 9.28 -0.50 9.97
CA SER A 46 7.93 -0.61 9.41
C SER A 46 6.86 -0.58 10.50
N ALA A 47 5.63 -0.31 10.07
CA ALA A 47 4.40 -0.46 10.83
C ALA A 47 4.21 -1.81 11.57
N ALA A 48 4.94 -2.88 11.22
CA ALA A 48 4.94 -4.15 11.97
C ALA A 48 5.59 -3.98 13.35
N LYS A 49 6.71 -3.26 13.36
CA LYS A 49 7.59 -3.16 14.51
C LYS A 49 7.20 -1.98 15.39
N TYR A 50 6.47 -1.00 14.84
CA TYR A 50 6.06 0.21 15.54
C TYR A 50 4.64 0.64 15.13
N VAL A 51 3.97 1.39 16.01
CA VAL A 51 2.60 1.87 15.80
C VAL A 51 2.50 2.67 14.48
N PRO A 52 1.73 2.21 13.47
CA PRO A 52 1.68 2.82 12.13
C PRO A 52 1.35 4.32 12.16
N ALA A 53 0.48 4.73 13.08
CA ALA A 53 0.08 6.13 13.29
C ALA A 53 1.25 7.06 13.67
N ARG A 54 2.40 6.51 14.08
CA ARG A 54 3.61 7.27 14.40
C ARG A 54 4.46 7.56 13.17
N PHE A 55 4.31 6.86 12.05
CA PHE A 55 5.10 7.15 10.85
C PHE A 55 4.38 8.16 9.96
N ASN A 56 4.29 9.39 10.46
CA ASN A 56 3.87 10.56 9.71
C ASN A 56 5.02 11.56 9.57
N ALA A 57 4.87 12.56 8.70
CA ALA A 57 5.92 13.53 8.43
C ALA A 57 6.34 14.33 9.67
N ASP A 58 5.40 14.73 10.52
CA ASP A 58 5.69 15.47 11.75
C ASP A 58 6.58 14.65 12.69
N TYR A 59 6.32 13.35 12.80
CA TYR A 59 7.15 12.46 13.59
C TYR A 59 8.56 12.31 13.01
N LEU A 60 8.69 12.18 11.69
CA LEU A 60 10.01 12.12 11.04
C LEU A 60 10.80 13.42 11.21
N ILE A 61 10.15 14.58 11.03
CA ILE A 61 10.77 15.89 11.28
C ILE A 61 11.24 15.99 12.73
N ALA A 62 10.39 15.59 13.68
CA ALA A 62 10.76 15.56 15.09
C ALA A 62 11.94 14.61 15.37
N ALA A 63 12.01 13.47 14.68
CA ALA A 63 13.13 12.53 14.80
C ALA A 63 14.44 13.13 14.23
N PHE A 64 14.38 13.78 13.05
CA PHE A 64 15.53 14.44 12.43
C PHE A 64 16.10 15.56 13.31
N LEU A 65 15.24 16.28 14.03
CA LEU A 65 15.66 17.32 14.97
C LEU A 65 16.29 16.75 16.26
N ARG A 66 15.89 15.55 16.69
CA ARG A 66 16.38 14.93 17.94
C ARG A 66 17.69 14.19 17.76
N VAL A 67 17.92 13.61 16.59
CA VAL A 67 19.14 12.86 16.29
C VAL A 67 20.04 13.75 15.44
N GLY A 68 21.10 14.31 16.02
CA GLY A 68 21.98 15.26 15.34
C GLY A 68 22.54 14.75 14.00
N ALA A 69 22.80 13.44 13.89
CA ALA A 69 23.23 12.80 12.64
C ALA A 69 22.18 12.84 11.52
N MET A 70 20.91 13.09 11.83
CA MET A 70 19.79 13.15 10.88
C MET A 70 19.33 14.58 10.57
N ALA A 71 19.89 15.60 11.21
CA ALA A 71 19.43 16.99 11.04
C ALA A 71 19.49 17.46 9.58
N GLY A 72 20.46 16.97 8.82
CA GLY A 72 20.59 17.25 7.37
C GLY A 72 19.40 16.75 6.54
N ASN A 73 18.62 15.78 7.03
CA ASN A 73 17.47 15.24 6.30
C ASN A 73 16.30 16.22 6.24
N LEU A 74 16.31 17.31 7.03
CA LEU A 74 15.34 18.40 6.89
C LEU A 74 15.44 19.09 5.51
N ALA A 75 16.59 18.97 4.83
CA ALA A 75 16.81 19.51 3.49
C ALA A 75 16.20 18.65 2.36
N LEU A 76 15.67 17.45 2.65
CA LEU A 76 15.02 16.58 1.65
C LEU A 76 13.76 17.22 1.05
N GLY A 77 13.20 18.23 1.72
CA GLY A 77 11.97 18.87 1.31
C GLY A 77 10.72 18.14 1.80
N THR A 78 9.64 18.89 1.96
CA THR A 78 8.40 18.40 2.60
C THR A 78 7.81 17.19 1.89
N GLN A 79 7.80 17.18 0.55
CA GLN A 79 7.20 16.08 -0.20
C GLN A 79 7.97 14.77 0.01
N THR A 80 9.30 14.78 -0.08
CA THR A 80 10.11 13.59 0.15
C THR A 80 9.97 13.05 1.57
N ILE A 81 9.80 13.92 2.56
CA ILE A 81 9.52 13.50 3.94
C ILE A 81 8.13 12.86 4.06
N ASN A 82 7.11 13.43 3.39
CA ASN A 82 5.77 12.83 3.32
C ASN A 82 5.81 11.45 2.64
N ASP A 83 6.57 11.31 1.56
CA ASP A 83 6.74 10.04 0.84
C ASP A 83 7.39 8.99 1.74
N ILE A 84 8.51 9.32 2.41
CA ILE A 84 9.18 8.43 3.37
C ILE A 84 8.22 8.05 4.50
N ALA A 85 7.45 9.00 5.03
CA ALA A 85 6.46 8.72 6.07
C ALA A 85 5.38 7.74 5.58
N ALA A 86 4.83 7.96 4.38
CA ALA A 86 3.87 7.04 3.76
C ALA A 86 4.45 5.63 3.61
N TYR A 87 5.71 5.51 3.21
CA TYR A 87 6.40 4.23 3.12
C TYR A 87 6.56 3.52 4.47
N LEU A 88 7.00 4.23 5.51
CA LEU A 88 7.21 3.66 6.84
C LEU A 88 5.89 3.34 7.55
N GLY A 89 4.84 4.13 7.29
CA GLY A 89 3.49 3.96 7.82
C GLY A 89 2.64 2.95 7.07
N ALA A 90 3.06 2.53 5.87
CA ALA A 90 2.39 1.45 5.16
C ALA A 90 2.46 0.17 6.00
N PRO A 91 1.34 -0.58 6.12
CA PRO A 91 1.33 -1.84 6.86
C PRO A 91 2.50 -2.69 6.36
N SER A 92 3.26 -3.20 7.33
CA SER A 92 4.46 -3.97 7.08
C SER A 92 4.16 -5.16 6.19
N GLY A 93 4.68 -5.07 4.99
CA GLY A 93 4.65 -6.11 4.01
C GLY A 93 5.73 -5.79 2.99
N ASN A 94 6.45 -6.81 2.54
CA ASN A 94 7.11 -6.67 1.24
C ASN A 94 6.04 -6.30 0.18
N ASP A 95 6.44 -5.86 -1.00
CA ASP A 95 5.47 -5.41 -2.02
C ASP A 95 4.46 -6.51 -2.41
N THR A 96 4.80 -7.80 -2.23
CA THR A 96 3.85 -8.91 -2.37
C THR A 96 2.71 -8.80 -1.36
N ASP A 97 3.02 -8.65 -0.08
CA ASP A 97 2.00 -8.57 0.97
C ASP A 97 1.10 -7.35 0.78
N ARG A 98 1.68 -6.20 0.40
CA ARG A 98 0.90 -5.00 0.06
C ARG A 98 -0.07 -5.26 -1.10
N LEU A 99 0.41 -5.91 -2.16
CA LEU A 99 -0.42 -6.30 -3.30
C LEU A 99 -1.54 -7.25 -2.91
N LEU A 100 -1.20 -8.31 -2.19
CA LEU A 100 -2.16 -9.35 -1.84
C LEU A 100 -3.19 -8.80 -0.85
N ASP A 101 -2.78 -7.95 0.08
CA ASP A 101 -3.70 -7.33 1.03
C ASP A 101 -4.71 -6.42 0.31
N TRP A 102 -4.22 -5.57 -0.61
CA TRP A 102 -5.07 -4.72 -1.44
C TRP A 102 -6.00 -5.53 -2.35
N ALA A 103 -5.49 -6.62 -2.94
CA ALA A 103 -6.29 -7.48 -3.81
C ALA A 103 -7.41 -8.19 -3.02
N GLU A 104 -7.14 -8.65 -1.79
CA GLU A 104 -8.15 -9.26 -0.92
C GLU A 104 -9.29 -8.30 -0.62
N ASP A 105 -8.97 -7.02 -0.36
CA ASP A 105 -9.96 -5.97 -0.11
C ASP A 105 -10.77 -5.64 -1.38
N GLY A 106 -10.14 -5.67 -2.57
CA GLY A 106 -10.78 -5.41 -3.86
C GLY A 106 -11.59 -6.57 -4.43
N TYR A 107 -11.22 -7.82 -4.11
CA TYR A 107 -11.81 -9.04 -4.68
C TYR A 107 -12.20 -10.07 -3.61
N PRO A 108 -13.00 -9.71 -2.60
CA PRO A 108 -13.25 -10.55 -1.41
C PRO A 108 -13.99 -11.86 -1.72
N THR A 109 -14.73 -11.93 -2.83
CA THR A 109 -15.40 -13.18 -3.26
C THR A 109 -14.45 -14.17 -3.91
N LEU A 110 -13.35 -13.69 -4.50
CA LEU A 110 -12.34 -14.52 -5.17
C LEU A 110 -11.20 -14.88 -4.23
N LEU A 111 -10.80 -13.97 -3.36
CA LEU A 111 -9.64 -14.13 -2.48
C LEU A 111 -10.11 -14.38 -1.04
N THR A 112 -10.65 -15.58 -0.81
CA THR A 112 -11.33 -15.95 0.44
C THR A 112 -10.84 -17.28 1.02
N PRO A 113 -10.69 -17.40 2.35
CA PRO A 113 -10.74 -16.31 3.32
C PRO A 113 -9.58 -15.33 3.11
N PRO A 114 -9.74 -14.04 3.46
CA PRO A 114 -8.66 -13.06 3.30
C PRO A 114 -7.54 -13.31 4.32
N ARG A 115 -6.46 -12.54 4.18
CA ARG A 115 -5.29 -12.49 5.08
C ARG A 115 -4.68 -13.86 5.34
N GLN A 116 -4.57 -14.67 4.28
CA GLN A 116 -3.89 -15.96 4.34
C GLN A 116 -2.39 -15.75 4.59
N THR A 117 -1.73 -16.75 5.16
CA THR A 117 -0.29 -16.68 5.38
C THR A 117 0.46 -16.64 4.04
N THR A 118 1.39 -15.70 3.89
CA THR A 118 2.29 -15.65 2.73
C THR A 118 3.33 -16.74 2.81
N GLY A 119 3.35 -17.63 1.82
CA GLY A 119 4.32 -18.70 1.65
C GLY A 119 5.38 -18.38 0.60
N GLN A 120 6.46 -19.16 0.60
CA GLN A 120 7.52 -19.09 -0.39
C GLN A 120 7.70 -20.47 -1.06
N LEU A 121 7.65 -20.52 -2.39
CA LEU A 121 7.87 -21.76 -3.14
C LEU A 121 8.42 -21.46 -4.53
N ALA A 122 9.53 -22.11 -4.92
CA ALA A 122 10.12 -22.00 -6.26
C ALA A 122 10.35 -20.55 -6.75
N GLY A 123 10.72 -19.65 -5.84
CA GLY A 123 10.92 -18.23 -6.12
C GLY A 123 9.64 -17.37 -6.14
N TYR A 124 8.49 -17.96 -5.88
CA TYR A 124 7.22 -17.24 -5.71
C TYR A 124 6.97 -16.94 -4.24
N SER A 125 6.66 -15.67 -3.97
CA SER A 125 6.01 -15.23 -2.73
C SER A 125 4.50 -15.24 -2.99
N TYR A 126 3.74 -16.10 -2.32
CA TYR A 126 2.35 -16.39 -2.67
C TYR A 126 1.40 -16.50 -1.48
N ARG A 127 0.10 -16.31 -1.72
CA ARG A 127 -0.97 -16.76 -0.82
C ARG A 127 -1.91 -17.70 -1.54
N PHE A 128 -2.33 -18.73 -0.83
CA PHE A 128 -3.36 -19.67 -1.27
C PHE A 128 -4.69 -19.35 -0.59
N TYR A 129 -5.75 -19.24 -1.36
CA TYR A 129 -7.10 -18.93 -0.90
C TYR A 129 -7.98 -20.19 -0.99
N PRO A 130 -8.17 -20.95 0.11
CA PRO A 130 -8.85 -22.25 0.05
C PRO A 130 -10.32 -22.18 -0.40
N GLY A 131 -11.01 -21.07 -0.15
CA GLY A 131 -12.40 -20.91 -0.57
C GLY A 131 -12.57 -20.94 -2.08
N SER A 132 -11.66 -20.32 -2.83
CA SER A 132 -11.67 -20.30 -4.29
C SER A 132 -10.73 -21.32 -4.94
N GLY A 133 -9.69 -21.76 -4.24
CA GLY A 133 -8.62 -22.59 -4.82
C GLY A 133 -7.56 -21.78 -5.57
N LEU A 134 -7.58 -20.45 -5.47
CA LEU A 134 -6.64 -19.57 -6.16
C LEU A 134 -5.33 -19.44 -5.39
N TYR A 135 -4.23 -19.44 -6.13
CA TYR A 135 -2.92 -18.98 -5.70
C TYR A 135 -2.66 -17.65 -6.38
N VAL A 136 -2.40 -16.60 -5.60
CA VAL A 136 -1.92 -15.31 -6.13
C VAL A 136 -0.51 -15.10 -5.60
N ALA A 137 0.40 -14.77 -6.48
CA ALA A 137 1.81 -14.72 -6.18
C ALA A 137 2.53 -13.56 -6.88
N THR A 138 3.71 -13.23 -6.38
CA THR A 138 4.68 -12.42 -7.11
C THR A 138 5.97 -13.19 -7.31
N ARG A 139 6.60 -13.01 -8.47
CA ARG A 139 7.94 -13.51 -8.77
C ARG A 139 8.56 -12.67 -9.89
N ASP A 140 9.86 -12.37 -9.75
CA ASP A 140 10.65 -11.65 -10.76
C ASP A 140 9.97 -10.34 -11.23
N GLY A 141 9.39 -9.59 -10.29
CA GLY A 141 8.69 -8.33 -10.56
C GLY A 141 7.29 -8.46 -11.18
N ASN A 142 6.78 -9.68 -11.35
CA ASN A 142 5.49 -9.96 -11.98
C ASN A 142 4.49 -10.56 -10.99
N VAL A 143 3.20 -10.38 -11.28
CA VAL A 143 2.07 -10.97 -10.54
C VAL A 143 1.54 -12.17 -11.31
N TRP A 144 1.32 -13.25 -10.59
CA TRP A 144 0.93 -14.54 -11.13
C TRP A 144 -0.32 -15.07 -10.43
N LEU A 145 -1.15 -15.78 -11.20
CA LEU A 145 -2.36 -16.46 -10.74
C LEU A 145 -2.30 -17.92 -11.14
N PHE A 146 -2.74 -18.80 -10.25
CA PHE A 146 -2.99 -20.20 -10.58
C PHE A 146 -4.28 -20.67 -9.91
N ASP A 147 -5.14 -21.34 -10.67
CA ASP A 147 -6.38 -21.93 -10.17
C ASP A 147 -6.20 -23.44 -10.00
N SER A 148 -6.09 -23.89 -8.75
CA SER A 148 -5.90 -25.32 -8.44
C SER A 148 -7.16 -26.17 -8.62
N LYS A 149 -8.35 -25.56 -8.75
CA LYS A 149 -9.62 -26.30 -8.94
C LYS A 149 -9.93 -26.55 -10.41
N THR A 150 -9.36 -25.77 -11.32
CA THR A 150 -9.56 -25.94 -12.76
C THR A 150 -8.60 -27.00 -13.31
N SER A 151 -9.16 -28.10 -13.82
CA SER A 151 -8.35 -29.17 -14.45
C SER A 151 -7.59 -28.65 -15.66
N GLY A 152 -6.27 -28.88 -15.68
CA GLY A 152 -5.38 -28.41 -16.76
C GLY A 152 -5.03 -26.93 -16.68
N ALA A 153 -5.33 -26.24 -15.56
CA ALA A 153 -4.93 -24.86 -15.37
C ALA A 153 -3.41 -24.69 -15.50
N THR A 154 -3.02 -23.57 -16.08
CA THR A 154 -1.63 -23.12 -16.16
C THR A 154 -1.43 -21.90 -15.26
N ILE A 155 -0.18 -21.62 -14.89
CA ILE A 155 0.15 -20.38 -14.17
C ILE A 155 0.04 -19.22 -15.17
N GLN A 156 -0.77 -18.22 -14.84
CA GLN A 156 -1.05 -17.06 -15.68
C GLN A 156 -0.36 -15.82 -15.12
N GLN A 157 0.30 -15.04 -15.97
CA GLN A 157 0.82 -13.74 -15.60
C GLN A 157 -0.29 -12.69 -15.73
N LEU A 158 -0.57 -11.95 -14.66
CA LEU A 158 -1.61 -10.91 -14.66
C LEU A 158 -1.06 -9.52 -15.01
N GLY A 159 0.24 -9.29 -14.77
CA GLY A 159 0.90 -8.01 -15.01
C GLY A 159 2.17 -7.86 -14.19
N THR A 160 2.72 -6.65 -14.15
CA THR A 160 3.88 -6.34 -13.29
C THR A 160 3.41 -5.95 -11.89
N LEU A 161 4.16 -6.33 -10.87
CA LEU A 161 3.92 -5.92 -9.48
C LEU A 161 3.85 -4.39 -9.39
N ARG A 162 4.77 -3.70 -10.08
CA ARG A 162 4.82 -2.25 -10.12
C ARG A 162 3.51 -1.63 -10.63
N SER A 163 2.97 -2.12 -11.74
CA SER A 163 1.73 -1.58 -12.32
C SER A 163 0.53 -1.73 -11.38
N PHE A 164 0.49 -2.77 -10.54
CA PHE A 164 -0.58 -2.92 -9.54
C PHE A 164 -0.36 -2.01 -8.34
N LEU A 165 0.87 -1.87 -7.84
CA LEU A 165 1.18 -0.93 -6.76
C LEU A 165 0.76 0.50 -7.13
N GLU A 166 1.02 0.93 -8.36
CA GLU A 166 0.65 2.28 -8.85
C GLU A 166 -0.86 2.53 -8.91
N GLN A 167 -1.68 1.48 -8.93
CA GLN A 167 -3.15 1.59 -8.90
C GLN A 167 -3.71 1.72 -7.49
N MET A 168 -2.91 1.45 -6.45
CA MET A 168 -3.38 1.49 -5.07
C MET A 168 -3.69 2.94 -4.63
N PRO A 169 -4.80 3.16 -3.91
CA PRO A 169 -5.09 4.47 -3.32
C PRO A 169 -3.94 4.92 -2.41
N GLY A 170 -3.50 6.17 -2.55
CA GLY A 170 -2.38 6.73 -1.76
C GLY A 170 -0.98 6.51 -2.35
N ASN A 171 -0.86 6.02 -3.59
CA ASN A 171 0.42 5.87 -4.28
C ASN A 171 0.69 6.98 -5.34
N ARG A 172 -0.13 8.04 -5.34
CA ARG A 172 0.02 9.25 -6.16
C ARG A 172 0.28 10.47 -5.30
#